data_AF-A0A1B6MN33-F1
#
_entry.id   AF-A0A1B6MN33-F1
#
_cell.length_a   1.000
_cell.length_b   1.000
_cell.length_c   1.000
_cell.angle_alpha   90.00
_cell.angle_beta   90.00
_cell.angle_gamma   90.00
#
_symmetry.space_group_name_H-M   'P 1'
#
loop_
_entity.id
_entity.type
_entity.pdbx_description
1 polymer ?
#
loop_
_entity_poly.entity_id
_entity_poly.type
_entity_poly.pdbx_seq_one_letter_code
_entity_poly.pdbx_strand_id
1 'polypeptide(L)'
;NWDIIRAILKSRPQCLRKCEESNHRQFLRRLVQFVLPSSRQMSRVDFSTHRRKVNNYTLAAMELLDCLLSGFQETECEKLLSELLKVIKTQLEAITSSKSVHDCMLSPQAVTNTLCQDYFLLVGHLTRSRAGVDLLDNMGILHVLLSLATTSKHDCYVKLIISSLDYSSDQRIRNVMSSTLVCEQDSSRLYATKFLRVLLRTPLSKHTDYAQWVVELLATQLSDKNRAVSLSAVAALDEACDVKEYLDALINLRPSVLHLGDRGLLLLIRFLSTEKGFNYMSEANFVSTQLAKWVKFNYKYVCIVEGELADGLTLVERNEDGRYSSRLSNAKRVPGDVYVPPHLYGQLTQHSAGLNLLLAHENVPKLVQVVLQ
;
A
#
# COMPACT_ATOMS: atom_id res chain seq x y z
N ASN A 1 9.04 8.26 -33.48
CA ASN A 1 8.15 9.21 -32.78
C ASN A 1 7.27 8.41 -31.83
N TRP A 2 7.50 8.51 -30.52
CA TRP A 2 6.85 7.65 -29.52
C TRP A 2 5.37 7.99 -29.29
N ASP A 3 4.99 9.25 -29.40
CA ASP A 3 3.59 9.65 -29.26
C ASP A 3 2.73 9.03 -30.38
N ILE A 4 3.26 8.95 -31.61
CA ILE A 4 2.62 8.26 -32.73
C ILE A 4 2.53 6.75 -32.50
N ILE A 5 3.62 6.12 -32.02
CA ILE A 5 3.63 4.68 -31.70
C ILE A 5 2.53 4.35 -30.70
N ARG A 6 2.43 5.14 -29.62
CA ARG A 6 1.40 5.02 -28.59
C ARG A 6 -0.01 5.20 -29.16
N ALA A 7 -0.21 6.21 -30.00
CA ALA A 7 -1.49 6.43 -30.68
C ALA A 7 -1.89 5.23 -31.55
N ILE A 8 -0.96 4.62 -32.29
CA ILE A 8 -1.21 3.43 -33.11
C ILE A 8 -1.63 2.24 -32.24
N LEU A 9 -0.89 1.96 -31.15
CA LEU A 9 -1.19 0.85 -30.23
C LEU A 9 -2.57 0.99 -29.57
N LYS A 10 -2.97 2.21 -29.20
CA LYS A 10 -4.30 2.48 -28.59
C LYS A 10 -5.45 2.45 -29.58
N SER A 11 -5.26 3.05 -30.76
CA SER A 11 -6.37 3.35 -31.66
C SER A 11 -6.83 2.15 -32.50
N ARG A 12 -5.94 1.19 -32.80
CA ARG A 12 -6.25 0.08 -33.71
C ARG A 12 -5.72 -1.27 -33.23
N PRO A 13 -6.05 -1.72 -32.00
CA PRO A 13 -5.55 -2.99 -31.52
C PRO A 13 -6.05 -4.14 -32.41
N GLN A 14 -7.30 -4.10 -32.90
CA GLN A 14 -7.84 -5.14 -33.78
C GLN A 14 -7.11 -5.29 -35.13
N CYS A 15 -6.63 -4.18 -35.73
CA CYS A 15 -5.88 -4.23 -36.99
C CYS A 15 -4.48 -4.79 -36.82
N LEU A 16 -3.83 -4.50 -35.68
CA LEU A 16 -2.52 -5.03 -35.33
C LEU A 16 -2.61 -6.52 -34.95
N ARG A 17 -3.72 -6.95 -34.32
CA ARG A 17 -3.94 -8.34 -33.87
C ARG A 17 -3.87 -9.34 -35.01
N LYS A 18 -4.57 -9.09 -36.12
CA LYS A 18 -4.63 -10.03 -37.24
C LYS A 18 -3.25 -10.38 -37.80
N CYS A 19 -2.25 -9.50 -37.65
CA CYS A 19 -0.85 -9.76 -38.04
C CYS A 19 -0.65 -10.35 -39.47
N GLU A 20 -1.66 -10.25 -40.34
CA GLU A 20 -1.65 -10.78 -41.71
C GLU A 20 -0.71 -9.93 -42.58
N GLU A 21 -0.70 -8.62 -42.37
CA GLU A 21 0.21 -7.70 -43.04
C GLU A 21 1.61 -7.75 -42.43
N SER A 22 2.62 -7.99 -43.28
CA SER A 22 4.03 -8.07 -42.90
C SER A 22 4.54 -6.83 -42.17
N ASN A 23 4.03 -5.64 -42.52
CA ASN A 23 4.40 -4.38 -41.89
C ASN A 23 3.96 -4.28 -40.43
N HIS A 24 2.74 -4.71 -40.10
CA HIS A 24 2.25 -4.73 -38.72
C HIS A 24 3.04 -5.71 -37.86
N ARG A 25 3.36 -6.90 -38.40
CA ARG A 25 4.19 -7.90 -37.73
C ARG A 25 5.59 -7.36 -37.44
N GLN A 26 6.23 -6.73 -38.42
CA GLN A 26 7.55 -6.14 -38.26
C GLN A 26 7.55 -4.97 -37.25
N PHE A 27 6.48 -4.18 -37.24
CA PHE A 27 6.28 -3.11 -36.26
C PHE A 27 6.24 -3.67 -34.84
N LEU A 28 5.40 -4.68 -34.57
CA LEU A 28 5.31 -5.31 -33.25
C LEU A 28 6.63 -5.98 -32.83
N ARG A 29 7.28 -6.72 -33.72
CA ARG A 29 8.59 -7.35 -33.46
C ARG A 29 9.65 -6.35 -33.04
N ARG A 30 9.73 -5.19 -33.71
CA ARG A 30 10.69 -4.13 -33.36
C ARG A 30 10.39 -3.51 -32.00
N LEU A 31 9.12 -3.33 -31.65
CA LEU A 31 8.73 -2.83 -30.32
C LEU A 31 9.04 -3.86 -29.23
N VAL A 32 8.73 -5.13 -29.45
CA VAL A 32 9.09 -6.21 -28.53
C VAL A 32 10.60 -6.29 -28.34
N GLN A 33 11.37 -6.21 -29.43
CA GLN A 33 12.83 -6.17 -29.37
C GLN A 33 13.33 -4.99 -28.52
N PHE A 34 12.71 -3.81 -28.62
CA PHE A 34 13.09 -2.66 -27.78
C PHE A 34 12.85 -2.93 -26.28
N VAL A 35 11.72 -3.55 -25.94
CA VAL A 35 11.34 -3.85 -24.55
C VAL A 35 12.12 -5.05 -23.99
N LEU A 36 12.50 -6.01 -24.82
CA LEU A 36 13.13 -7.28 -24.42
C LEU A 36 14.38 -7.03 -23.54
N PRO A 37 14.45 -7.58 -22.30
CA PRO A 37 15.59 -7.36 -21.41
C PRO A 37 16.95 -7.67 -22.04
N SER A 38 17.03 -8.74 -22.83
CA SER A 38 18.26 -9.20 -23.49
C SER A 38 18.75 -8.25 -24.60
N SER A 39 17.88 -7.41 -25.17
CA SER A 39 18.29 -6.44 -26.20
C SER A 39 19.05 -5.25 -25.62
N ARG A 40 18.92 -5.03 -24.30
CA ARG A 40 19.54 -3.92 -23.56
C ARG A 40 19.22 -2.53 -24.11
N GLN A 41 18.10 -2.38 -24.85
CA GLN A 41 17.67 -1.09 -25.38
C GLN A 41 16.91 -0.28 -24.33
N MET A 42 15.81 -0.82 -23.79
CA MET A 42 15.05 -0.17 -22.72
C MET A 42 15.78 -0.24 -21.38
N SER A 43 16.33 -1.40 -21.00
CA SER A 43 16.92 -1.63 -19.68
C SER A 43 18.14 -0.77 -19.32
N ARG A 44 18.83 -0.22 -20.33
CA ARG A 44 19.98 0.68 -20.15
C ARG A 44 19.63 2.17 -20.13
N VAL A 45 18.37 2.53 -20.31
CA VAL A 45 17.95 3.93 -20.27
C VAL A 45 17.98 4.40 -18.82
N ASP A 46 18.81 5.39 -18.52
CA ASP A 46 18.89 5.98 -17.19
C ASP A 46 17.61 6.75 -16.86
N PHE A 47 17.14 6.62 -15.62
CA PHE A 47 15.95 7.29 -15.13
C PHE A 47 16.12 8.82 -15.05
N SER A 48 17.34 9.30 -14.87
CA SER A 48 17.71 10.72 -14.89
C SER A 48 17.59 11.37 -16.28
N THR A 49 17.42 10.56 -17.34
CA THR A 49 17.12 11.05 -18.68
C THR A 49 15.80 11.85 -18.67
N HIS A 50 15.61 12.73 -19.65
CA HIS A 50 14.42 13.58 -19.79
C HIS A 50 13.10 12.85 -19.46
N ARG A 51 12.46 13.21 -18.32
CA ARG A 51 11.34 12.48 -17.69
C ARG A 51 10.20 12.14 -18.65
N ARG A 52 9.86 13.07 -19.56
CA ARG A 52 8.81 12.85 -20.58
C ARG A 52 9.15 11.70 -21.54
N LYS A 53 10.42 11.59 -21.93
CA LYS A 53 10.89 10.54 -22.85
C LYS A 53 10.86 9.16 -22.19
N VAL A 54 11.36 9.09 -20.95
CA VAL A 54 11.35 7.89 -20.10
C VAL A 54 9.90 7.40 -19.91
N ASN A 55 9.00 8.28 -19.46
CA ASN A 55 7.58 7.95 -19.30
C ASN A 55 6.93 7.42 -20.59
N ASN A 56 7.28 8.00 -21.75
CA ASN A 56 6.74 7.55 -23.03
C ASN A 56 7.20 6.13 -23.40
N TYR A 57 8.39 5.70 -22.98
CA TYR A 57 8.87 4.33 -23.21
C TYR A 57 8.07 3.34 -22.37
N THR A 58 7.91 3.63 -21.08
CA THR A 58 7.12 2.83 -20.14
C THR A 58 5.68 2.68 -20.62
N LEU A 59 5.02 3.79 -20.98
CA LEU A 59 3.64 3.79 -21.43
C LEU A 59 3.47 3.08 -22.78
N ALA A 60 4.41 3.23 -23.71
CA ALA A 60 4.37 2.48 -24.97
C ALA A 60 4.54 0.97 -24.75
N ALA A 61 5.39 0.55 -23.81
CA ALA A 61 5.57 -0.84 -23.45
C ALA A 61 4.31 -1.44 -22.81
N MET A 62 3.62 -0.71 -21.92
CA MET A 62 2.32 -1.10 -21.38
C MET A 62 1.25 -1.26 -22.46
N GLU A 63 1.14 -0.29 -23.37
CA GLU A 63 0.17 -0.31 -24.47
C GLU A 63 0.47 -1.45 -25.47
N LEU A 64 1.75 -1.79 -25.66
CA LEU A 64 2.17 -2.97 -26.41
C LEU A 64 1.70 -4.27 -25.73
N LEU A 65 1.86 -4.38 -24.41
CA LEU A 65 1.38 -5.55 -23.65
C LEU A 65 -0.14 -5.70 -23.75
N ASP A 66 -0.90 -4.62 -23.61
CA ASP A 66 -2.36 -4.63 -23.78
C ASP A 66 -2.75 -5.09 -25.20
N CYS A 67 -2.03 -4.62 -26.22
CA CYS A 67 -2.24 -5.03 -27.61
C CYS A 67 -1.97 -6.52 -27.82
N LEU A 68 -0.83 -7.02 -27.33
CA LEU A 68 -0.43 -8.43 -27.47
C LEU A 68 -1.36 -9.36 -26.70
N LEU A 69 -1.71 -9.01 -25.45
CA LEU A 69 -2.61 -9.81 -24.61
C LEU A 69 -4.02 -9.86 -25.22
N SER A 70 -4.52 -8.74 -25.74
CA SER A 70 -5.82 -8.74 -26.40
C SER A 70 -5.84 -9.50 -27.74
N GLY A 71 -4.66 -9.73 -28.32
CA GLY A 71 -4.42 -10.50 -29.54
C GLY A 71 -3.95 -11.93 -29.28
N PHE A 72 -3.97 -12.40 -28.04
CA PHE A 72 -3.27 -13.63 -27.66
C PHE A 72 -3.78 -14.91 -28.37
N GLN A 73 -4.97 -14.88 -28.96
CA GLN A 73 -5.48 -15.97 -29.81
C GLN A 73 -4.75 -16.08 -31.15
N GLU A 74 -4.07 -15.01 -31.58
CA GLU A 74 -3.31 -14.94 -32.82
C GLU A 74 -1.89 -15.46 -32.57
N THR A 75 -1.45 -16.43 -33.36
CA THR A 75 -0.17 -17.15 -33.13
C THR A 75 1.05 -16.25 -33.02
N GLU A 76 1.08 -15.13 -33.75
CA GLU A 76 2.22 -14.19 -33.68
C GLU A 76 2.22 -13.38 -32.39
N CYS A 77 1.06 -12.90 -31.93
CA CYS A 77 0.95 -12.15 -30.68
C CYS A 77 1.27 -13.05 -29.47
N GLU A 78 0.76 -14.28 -29.48
CA GLU A 78 1.08 -15.31 -28.48
C GLU A 78 2.59 -15.54 -28.37
N LYS A 79 3.26 -15.77 -29.51
CA LYS A 79 4.71 -15.98 -29.58
C LYS A 79 5.49 -14.79 -29.02
N LEU A 80 5.15 -13.58 -29.47
CA LEU A 80 5.84 -12.36 -29.05
C LEU A 80 5.69 -12.08 -27.55
N LEU A 81 4.48 -12.23 -27.01
CA LEU A 81 4.23 -12.02 -25.58
C LEU A 81 4.90 -13.10 -24.73
N SER A 82 4.79 -14.37 -25.14
CA SER A 82 5.38 -15.50 -24.43
C SER A 82 6.91 -15.43 -24.44
N GLU A 83 7.54 -15.03 -25.55
CA GLU A 83 8.99 -14.82 -25.62
C GLU A 83 9.42 -13.70 -24.66
N LEU A 84 8.73 -12.56 -24.70
CA LEU A 84 9.02 -11.43 -23.83
C LEU A 84 8.91 -11.81 -22.34
N LEU A 85 7.81 -12.43 -21.95
CA LEU A 85 7.57 -12.85 -20.57
C LEU A 85 8.54 -13.94 -20.11
N LYS A 86 8.93 -14.87 -21.00
CA LYS A 86 9.96 -15.87 -20.69
C LYS A 86 11.30 -15.21 -20.37
N VAL A 87 11.72 -14.23 -21.17
CA VAL A 87 12.97 -13.50 -20.91
C VAL A 87 12.88 -12.69 -19.62
N ILE A 88 11.75 -12.00 -19.36
CA ILE A 88 11.52 -11.29 -18.09
C ILE A 88 11.62 -12.25 -16.90
N LYS A 89 10.95 -13.40 -16.97
CA LYS A 89 11.01 -14.45 -15.94
C LYS A 89 12.45 -14.86 -15.64
N THR A 90 13.23 -15.16 -16.67
CA THR A 90 14.64 -15.54 -16.49
C THR A 90 15.45 -14.43 -15.80
N GLN A 91 15.19 -13.16 -16.12
CA GLN A 91 15.88 -12.06 -15.42
C GLN A 91 15.43 -11.92 -13.96
N LEU A 92 14.16 -12.18 -13.65
CA LEU A 92 13.66 -12.20 -12.26
C LEU A 92 14.27 -13.36 -11.46
N GLU A 93 14.31 -14.57 -12.04
CA GLU A 93 14.95 -15.75 -11.42
C GLU A 93 16.45 -15.54 -11.21
N ALA A 94 17.12 -14.78 -12.07
CA ALA A 94 18.53 -14.44 -11.92
C ALA A 94 18.83 -13.62 -10.64
N ILE A 95 17.83 -12.95 -10.05
CA ILE A 95 18.00 -12.18 -8.80
C ILE A 95 18.37 -13.12 -7.63
N THR A 96 17.79 -14.32 -7.58
CA THR A 96 18.01 -15.30 -6.50
C THR A 96 18.98 -16.41 -6.89
N SER A 97 19.05 -16.76 -8.17
CA SER A 97 19.88 -17.87 -8.65
C SER A 97 21.34 -17.48 -8.99
N SER A 98 21.63 -16.19 -9.19
CA SER A 98 23.00 -15.74 -9.45
C SER A 98 23.87 -15.85 -8.19
N LYS A 99 25.18 -16.09 -8.38
CA LYS A 99 26.15 -16.12 -7.27
C LYS A 99 26.13 -14.83 -6.43
N SER A 100 25.97 -13.70 -7.11
CA SER A 100 25.74 -12.39 -6.51
C SER A 100 24.57 -11.71 -7.21
N VAL A 101 23.73 -11.03 -6.43
CA VAL A 101 22.64 -10.18 -6.95
C VAL A 101 23.18 -9.02 -7.80
N HIS A 102 24.45 -8.66 -7.64
CA HIS A 102 25.07 -7.59 -8.40
C HIS A 102 25.46 -8.01 -9.81
N ASP A 103 25.51 -9.32 -10.09
CA ASP A 103 25.90 -9.85 -11.40
C ASP A 103 24.71 -9.96 -12.36
N CYS A 104 23.48 -9.89 -11.86
CA CYS A 104 22.28 -9.97 -12.70
C CYS A 104 21.93 -8.62 -13.34
N MET A 105 21.20 -8.66 -14.47
CA MET A 105 20.76 -7.43 -15.16
C MET A 105 19.87 -6.56 -14.28
N LEU A 106 19.07 -7.19 -13.43
CA LEU A 106 18.17 -6.54 -12.48
C LEU A 106 18.84 -6.28 -11.13
N SER A 107 20.15 -6.02 -11.09
CA SER A 107 20.85 -5.71 -9.83
C SER A 107 20.22 -4.51 -9.12
N PRO A 108 20.38 -4.37 -7.78
CA PRO A 108 19.78 -3.26 -7.04
C PRO A 108 20.21 -1.89 -7.59
N GLN A 109 21.45 -1.77 -8.04
CA GLN A 109 21.98 -0.56 -8.66
C GLN A 109 21.31 -0.28 -10.02
N ALA A 110 21.17 -1.29 -10.89
CA ALA A 110 20.52 -1.11 -12.18
C ALA A 110 19.05 -0.72 -12.01
N VAL A 111 18.32 -1.46 -11.16
CA VAL A 111 16.91 -1.21 -10.86
C VAL A 111 16.67 0.19 -10.31
N THR A 112 17.58 0.72 -9.49
CA THR A 112 17.43 2.06 -8.90
C THR A 112 17.73 3.18 -9.90
N ASN A 113 18.61 2.95 -10.88
CA ASN A 113 19.13 4.02 -11.73
C ASN A 113 18.60 4.00 -13.18
N THR A 114 18.05 2.88 -13.64
CA THR A 114 17.60 2.71 -15.03
C THR A 114 16.14 2.26 -15.13
N LEU A 115 15.65 2.08 -16.35
CA LEU A 115 14.34 1.48 -16.63
C LEU A 115 14.27 -0.03 -16.37
N CYS A 116 15.27 -0.65 -15.75
CA CYS A 116 15.16 -2.04 -15.26
C CYS A 116 13.97 -2.23 -14.28
N GLN A 117 13.63 -1.21 -13.49
CA GLN A 117 12.48 -1.25 -12.60
C GLN A 117 11.13 -1.43 -13.33
N ASP A 118 11.04 -0.96 -14.58
CA ASP A 118 9.79 -1.02 -15.33
C ASP A 118 9.39 -2.46 -15.68
N TYR A 119 10.31 -3.42 -15.64
CA TYR A 119 9.92 -4.83 -15.86
C TYR A 119 8.99 -5.35 -14.76
N PHE A 120 9.13 -4.88 -13.53
CA PHE A 120 8.17 -5.19 -12.45
C PHE A 120 6.82 -4.53 -12.74
N LEU A 121 6.85 -3.27 -13.19
CA LEU A 121 5.66 -2.51 -13.56
C LEU A 121 4.91 -3.13 -14.75
N LEU A 122 5.63 -3.63 -15.75
CA LEU A 122 5.08 -4.32 -16.92
C LEU A 122 4.39 -5.64 -16.54
N VAL A 123 4.99 -6.41 -15.63
CA VAL A 123 4.34 -7.61 -15.08
C VAL A 123 3.11 -7.22 -14.25
N GLY A 124 3.22 -6.23 -13.38
CA GLY A 124 2.10 -5.70 -12.60
C GLY A 124 0.94 -5.21 -13.47
N HIS A 125 1.24 -4.55 -14.59
CA HIS A 125 0.24 -4.07 -15.55
C HIS A 125 -0.66 -5.17 -16.11
N LEU A 126 -0.11 -6.36 -16.36
CA LEU A 126 -0.88 -7.53 -16.83
C LEU A 126 -1.85 -8.07 -15.78
N THR A 127 -1.57 -7.85 -14.49
CA THR A 127 -2.40 -8.35 -13.38
C THR A 127 -3.76 -7.65 -13.25
N ARG A 128 -3.98 -6.54 -13.98
CA ARG A 128 -5.27 -5.83 -14.07
C ARG A 128 -6.38 -6.62 -14.77
N SER A 129 -6.05 -7.74 -15.41
CA SER A 129 -7.00 -8.58 -16.13
C SER A 129 -6.83 -10.05 -15.78
N ARG A 130 -7.93 -10.80 -15.72
CA ARG A 130 -7.90 -12.25 -15.44
C ARG A 130 -7.02 -13.01 -16.44
N ALA A 131 -7.12 -12.68 -17.73
CA ALA A 131 -6.30 -13.30 -18.77
C ALA A 131 -4.80 -13.08 -18.55
N GLY A 132 -4.40 -11.87 -18.11
CA GLY A 132 -3.01 -11.57 -17.78
C GLY A 132 -2.54 -12.31 -16.53
N VAL A 133 -3.37 -12.38 -15.48
CA VAL A 133 -3.03 -13.19 -14.28
C VAL A 133 -2.87 -14.66 -14.64
N ASP A 134 -3.80 -15.25 -15.40
CA ASP A 134 -3.74 -16.65 -15.82
C ASP A 134 -2.46 -16.93 -16.64
N LEU A 135 -2.09 -16.03 -17.56
CA LEU A 135 -0.85 -16.15 -18.32
C LEU A 135 0.40 -16.11 -17.42
N LEU A 136 0.47 -15.14 -16.50
CA LEU A 136 1.60 -15.01 -15.58
C LEU A 136 1.72 -16.22 -14.65
N ASP A 137 0.59 -16.76 -14.19
CA ASP A 137 0.51 -17.94 -13.34
C ASP A 137 0.96 -19.20 -14.08
N ASN A 138 0.43 -19.44 -15.28
CA ASN A 138 0.82 -20.55 -16.14
C ASN A 138 2.32 -20.54 -16.49
N MET A 139 2.90 -19.35 -16.67
CA MET A 139 4.34 -19.19 -16.89
C MET A 139 5.18 -19.30 -15.61
N GLY A 140 4.55 -19.37 -14.43
CA GLY A 140 5.20 -19.44 -13.12
C GLY A 140 5.83 -18.12 -12.66
N ILE A 141 5.48 -16.98 -13.28
CA ILE A 141 6.02 -15.66 -12.92
C ILE A 141 5.50 -15.23 -11.55
N LEU A 142 4.22 -15.50 -11.23
CA LEU A 142 3.66 -15.16 -9.92
C LEU A 142 4.40 -15.86 -8.77
N HIS A 143 4.80 -17.11 -8.97
CA HIS A 143 5.62 -17.85 -8.00
C HIS A 143 6.99 -17.19 -7.79
N VAL A 144 7.65 -16.73 -8.86
CA VAL A 144 8.93 -16.00 -8.77
C VAL A 144 8.75 -14.69 -8.01
N LEU A 145 7.68 -13.93 -8.30
CA LEU A 145 7.39 -12.68 -7.57
C LEU A 145 7.10 -12.93 -6.09
N LEU A 146 6.31 -13.96 -5.76
CA LEU A 146 6.02 -14.35 -4.38
C LEU A 146 7.31 -14.69 -3.63
N SER A 147 8.17 -15.51 -4.21
CA SER A 147 9.46 -15.88 -3.63
C SER A 147 10.33 -14.63 -3.41
N LEU A 148 10.44 -13.73 -4.39
CA LEU A 148 11.21 -12.50 -4.27
C LEU A 148 10.65 -11.56 -3.20
N ALA A 149 9.33 -11.38 -3.13
CA ALA A 149 8.70 -10.49 -2.16
C ALA A 149 8.87 -10.97 -0.71
N THR A 150 8.95 -12.30 -0.50
CA THR A 150 9.01 -12.92 0.82
C THR A 150 10.42 -13.24 1.31
N THR A 151 11.40 -13.42 0.40
CA THR A 151 12.75 -13.89 0.78
C THR A 151 13.86 -12.87 0.50
N SER A 152 13.59 -11.83 -0.29
CA SER A 152 14.64 -10.88 -0.67
C SER A 152 15.12 -10.05 0.52
N LYS A 153 16.45 -9.86 0.59
CA LYS A 153 17.11 -8.95 1.53
C LYS A 153 17.21 -7.52 1.01
N HIS A 154 16.84 -7.29 -0.25
CA HIS A 154 16.90 -5.97 -0.87
C HIS A 154 15.49 -5.39 -1.00
N ASP A 155 15.22 -4.37 -0.18
CA ASP A 155 13.93 -3.70 -0.11
C ASP A 155 13.42 -3.22 -1.48
N CYS A 156 14.31 -2.85 -2.42
CA CYS A 156 13.90 -2.35 -3.73
C CYS A 156 12.99 -3.32 -4.49
N TYR A 157 13.25 -4.63 -4.43
CA TYR A 157 12.43 -5.62 -5.13
C TYR A 157 11.06 -5.77 -4.47
N VAL A 158 11.02 -5.86 -3.14
CA VAL A 158 9.76 -5.91 -2.40
C VAL A 158 8.93 -4.68 -2.69
N LYS A 159 9.55 -3.50 -2.71
CA LYS A 159 8.91 -2.24 -3.04
C LYS A 159 8.29 -2.24 -4.43
N LEU A 160 9.05 -2.68 -5.43
CA LEU A 160 8.59 -2.74 -6.82
C LEU A 160 7.48 -3.77 -7.03
N ILE A 161 7.59 -4.95 -6.43
CA ILE A 161 6.57 -6.00 -6.54
C ILE A 161 5.28 -5.52 -5.88
N ILE A 162 5.35 -5.12 -4.61
CA ILE A 162 4.16 -4.74 -3.84
C ILE A 162 3.47 -3.50 -4.41
N SER A 163 4.21 -2.55 -4.99
CA SER A 163 3.60 -1.32 -5.53
C SER A 163 3.10 -1.42 -6.98
N SER A 164 3.44 -2.48 -7.72
CA SER A 164 3.06 -2.62 -9.13
C SER A 164 1.88 -3.55 -9.39
N LEU A 165 1.59 -4.48 -8.48
CA LEU A 165 0.52 -5.46 -8.63
C LEU A 165 -0.88 -4.85 -8.40
N ASP A 166 -1.87 -5.37 -9.14
CA ASP A 166 -3.28 -4.99 -8.99
C ASP A 166 -4.00 -5.93 -8.02
N TYR A 167 -4.36 -5.42 -6.84
CA TYR A 167 -4.99 -6.19 -5.77
C TYR A 167 -6.53 -6.17 -5.81
N SER A 168 -7.14 -5.66 -6.88
CA SER A 168 -8.58 -5.35 -6.93
C SER A 168 -9.46 -6.57 -6.70
N SER A 169 -9.15 -7.71 -7.33
CA SER A 169 -10.02 -8.91 -7.27
C SER A 169 -9.35 -10.27 -7.23
N ASP A 170 -8.15 -10.46 -7.82
CA ASP A 170 -7.58 -11.81 -7.96
C ASP A 170 -6.85 -12.29 -6.69
N GLN A 171 -7.28 -13.43 -6.16
CA GLN A 171 -6.74 -13.99 -4.92
C GLN A 171 -5.27 -14.42 -5.03
N ARG A 172 -4.79 -14.82 -6.20
CA ARG A 172 -3.37 -15.17 -6.41
C ARG A 172 -2.48 -13.95 -6.23
N ILE A 173 -2.95 -12.78 -6.66
CA ILE A 173 -2.24 -11.52 -6.49
C ILE A 173 -2.31 -11.05 -5.03
N ARG A 174 -3.49 -11.12 -4.41
CA ARG A 174 -3.66 -10.85 -2.97
C ARG A 174 -2.82 -11.78 -2.09
N ASN A 175 -2.53 -13.00 -2.52
CA ASN A 175 -1.62 -13.92 -1.83
C ASN A 175 -0.19 -13.39 -1.76
N VAL A 176 0.29 -12.66 -2.78
CA VAL A 176 1.62 -12.02 -2.75
C VAL A 176 1.69 -10.98 -1.63
N MET A 177 0.67 -10.13 -1.51
CA MET A 177 0.56 -9.15 -0.41
C MET A 177 0.49 -9.86 0.95
N SER A 178 -0.45 -10.81 1.10
CA SER A 178 -0.71 -11.50 2.36
C SER A 178 0.53 -12.27 2.85
N SER A 179 1.25 -12.92 1.94
CA SER A 179 2.49 -13.64 2.27
C SER A 179 3.63 -12.69 2.64
N THR A 180 3.72 -11.52 1.99
CA THR A 180 4.73 -10.50 2.31
C THR A 180 4.49 -9.87 3.67
N LEU A 181 3.22 -9.72 4.08
CA LEU A 181 2.85 -9.17 5.39
C LEU A 181 3.22 -10.08 6.57
N VAL A 182 3.54 -11.35 6.34
CA VAL A 182 3.89 -12.33 7.39
C VAL A 182 5.28 -12.95 7.22
N CYS A 183 6.10 -12.44 6.28
CA CYS A 183 7.44 -12.97 6.04
C CYS A 183 8.44 -12.62 7.17
N GLU A 184 9.62 -13.23 7.16
CA GLU A 184 10.58 -13.06 8.25
C GLU A 184 11.15 -11.63 8.35
N GLN A 185 11.29 -10.95 7.21
CA GLN A 185 11.95 -9.66 7.06
C GLN A 185 11.05 -8.51 7.53
N ASP A 186 11.46 -7.85 8.60
CA ASP A 186 10.72 -6.74 9.19
C ASP A 186 10.55 -5.55 8.22
N SER A 187 11.56 -5.24 7.39
CA SER A 187 11.49 -4.15 6.41
C SER A 187 10.43 -4.41 5.33
N SER A 188 10.30 -5.66 4.87
CA SER A 188 9.28 -6.10 3.92
C SER A 188 7.88 -5.98 4.50
N ARG A 189 7.65 -6.52 5.71
CA ARG A 189 6.36 -6.39 6.40
C ARG A 189 5.99 -4.94 6.66
N LEU A 190 6.95 -4.10 7.06
CA LEU A 190 6.74 -2.68 7.29
C LEU A 190 6.34 -1.95 6.01
N TYR A 191 7.03 -2.20 4.90
CA TYR A 191 6.67 -1.58 3.62
C TYR A 191 5.30 -2.02 3.14
N ALA A 192 5.00 -3.33 3.16
CA ALA A 192 3.70 -3.86 2.78
C ALA A 192 2.56 -3.26 3.62
N THR A 193 2.76 -3.16 4.94
CA THR A 193 1.78 -2.54 5.87
C THR A 193 1.56 -1.06 5.54
N LYS A 194 2.63 -0.31 5.24
CA LYS A 194 2.51 1.08 4.77
C LYS A 194 1.80 1.18 3.43
N PHE A 195 2.00 0.20 2.54
CA PHE A 195 1.34 0.19 1.24
C PHE A 195 -0.16 -0.11 1.35
N LEU A 196 -0.60 -0.93 2.32
CA LEU A 196 -2.04 -1.09 2.61
C LEU A 196 -2.74 0.25 2.91
N ARG A 197 -2.04 1.20 3.52
CA ARG A 197 -2.57 2.57 3.73
C ARG A 197 -2.79 3.32 2.41
N VAL A 198 -1.95 3.10 1.40
CA VAL A 198 -2.15 3.65 0.05
C VAL A 198 -3.37 3.01 -0.61
N LEU A 199 -3.54 1.70 -0.42
CA LEU A 199 -4.69 0.95 -0.91
C LEU A 199 -6.02 1.47 -0.33
N LEU A 200 -6.07 1.81 0.97
CA LEU A 200 -7.24 2.43 1.60
C LEU A 200 -7.65 3.76 0.95
N ARG A 201 -6.68 4.55 0.46
CA ARG A 201 -6.93 5.85 -0.20
C ARG A 201 -7.35 5.71 -1.66
N THR A 202 -7.27 4.50 -2.22
CA THR A 202 -7.62 4.27 -3.62
C THR A 202 -9.13 4.05 -3.71
N PRO A 203 -9.87 4.87 -4.48
CA PRO A 203 -11.32 4.75 -4.56
C PRO A 203 -11.70 3.51 -5.36
N LEU A 204 -11.88 2.39 -4.66
CA LEU A 204 -12.30 1.12 -5.24
C LEU A 204 -13.75 0.83 -4.85
N SER A 205 -14.64 1.76 -5.19
CA SER A 205 -16.10 1.61 -5.06
C SER A 205 -16.69 0.44 -5.85
N LYS A 206 -15.87 -0.22 -6.69
CA LYS A 206 -16.28 -1.35 -7.54
C LYS A 206 -16.11 -2.72 -6.90
N HIS A 207 -15.37 -2.84 -5.79
CA HIS A 207 -15.06 -4.13 -5.16
C HIS A 207 -15.38 -4.09 -3.67
N THR A 208 -16.59 -4.48 -3.29
CA THR A 208 -17.08 -4.41 -1.90
C THR A 208 -16.21 -5.23 -0.93
N ASP A 209 -15.63 -6.34 -1.39
CA ASP A 209 -14.75 -7.22 -0.61
C ASP A 209 -13.34 -6.63 -0.42
N TYR A 210 -12.92 -5.70 -1.29
CA TYR A 210 -11.59 -5.11 -1.25
C TYR A 210 -11.36 -4.31 0.03
N ALA A 211 -12.33 -3.48 0.38
CA ALA A 211 -12.36 -2.69 1.62
C ALA A 211 -12.14 -3.58 2.85
N GLN A 212 -12.95 -4.64 2.95
CA GLN A 212 -12.91 -5.58 4.05
C GLN A 212 -11.55 -6.31 4.09
N TRP A 213 -11.07 -6.79 2.94
CA TRP A 213 -9.78 -7.46 2.84
C TRP A 213 -8.60 -6.60 3.32
N VAL A 214 -8.54 -5.32 2.94
CA VAL A 214 -7.46 -4.41 3.40
C VAL A 214 -7.53 -4.19 4.91
N VAL A 215 -8.73 -3.99 5.47
CA VAL A 215 -8.93 -3.81 6.92
C VAL A 215 -8.57 -5.07 7.70
N GLU A 216 -8.91 -6.26 7.19
CA GLU A 216 -8.54 -7.55 7.78
C GLU A 216 -7.01 -7.75 7.83
N LEU A 217 -6.32 -7.40 6.74
CA LEU A 217 -4.86 -7.46 6.69
C LEU A 217 -4.23 -6.48 7.69
N LEU A 218 -4.70 -5.23 7.74
CA LEU A 218 -4.21 -4.25 8.71
C LEU A 218 -4.48 -4.68 10.15
N ALA A 219 -5.65 -5.26 10.44
CA ALA A 219 -6.00 -5.76 11.75
C ALA A 219 -5.06 -6.91 12.19
N THR A 220 -4.66 -7.77 11.25
CA THR A 220 -3.67 -8.82 11.50
C THR A 220 -2.31 -8.22 11.91
N GLN A 221 -1.88 -7.14 11.23
CA GLN A 221 -0.60 -6.48 11.51
C GLN A 221 -0.54 -5.77 12.88
N LEU A 222 -1.67 -5.57 13.57
CA LEU A 222 -1.69 -5.02 14.94
C LEU A 222 -0.96 -5.93 15.96
N SER A 223 -0.82 -7.22 15.63
CA SER A 223 -0.13 -8.21 16.46
C SER A 223 1.28 -8.53 15.97
N ASP A 224 1.85 -7.75 15.04
CA ASP A 224 3.22 -7.99 14.55
C ASP A 224 4.25 -7.89 15.69
N LYS A 225 5.27 -8.76 15.65
CA LYS A 225 6.38 -8.78 16.61
C LYS A 225 7.20 -7.49 16.59
N ASN A 226 7.31 -6.84 15.43
CA ASN A 226 8.02 -5.58 15.28
C ASN A 226 7.05 -4.41 15.51
N ARG A 227 7.30 -3.67 16.60
CA ARG A 227 6.47 -2.54 17.01
C ARG A 227 6.28 -1.48 15.93
N ALA A 228 7.27 -1.25 15.05
CA ALA A 228 7.14 -0.29 13.95
C ALA A 228 6.06 -0.73 12.93
N VAL A 229 5.92 -2.05 12.70
CA VAL A 229 4.88 -2.60 11.84
C VAL A 229 3.51 -2.43 12.49
N SER A 230 3.35 -2.82 13.76
CA SER A 230 2.08 -2.68 14.47
C SER A 230 1.63 -1.22 14.58
N LEU A 231 2.56 -0.30 14.86
CA LEU A 231 2.25 1.14 14.90
C LEU A 231 1.93 1.72 13.52
N SER A 232 2.53 1.19 12.45
CA SER A 232 2.16 1.55 11.08
C SER A 232 0.74 1.08 10.75
N ALA A 233 0.34 -0.09 11.23
CA ALA A 233 -1.03 -0.61 11.07
C ALA A 233 -2.05 0.24 11.84
N VAL A 234 -1.74 0.63 13.09
CA VAL A 234 -2.59 1.55 13.87
C VAL A 234 -2.78 2.87 13.13
N ALA A 235 -1.71 3.47 12.61
CA ALA A 235 -1.81 4.74 11.89
C ALA A 235 -2.64 4.64 10.60
N ALA A 236 -2.61 3.48 9.91
CA ALA A 236 -3.43 3.25 8.74
C ALA A 236 -4.91 3.03 9.10
N LEU A 237 -5.19 2.27 10.17
CA LEU A 237 -6.55 2.03 10.64
C LEU A 237 -7.18 3.26 11.27
N ASP A 238 -6.42 4.08 11.99
CA ASP A 238 -6.92 5.34 12.56
C ASP A 238 -7.43 6.28 11.46
N GLU A 239 -6.69 6.40 10.36
CA GLU A 239 -7.15 7.12 9.17
C GLU A 239 -8.36 6.42 8.52
N ALA A 240 -8.33 5.09 8.38
CA ALA A 240 -9.43 4.35 7.78
C ALA A 240 -10.75 4.59 8.51
N CYS A 241 -10.70 4.71 9.84
CA CYS A 241 -11.89 4.89 10.67
C CYS A 241 -12.63 6.23 10.45
N ASP A 242 -12.11 7.16 9.64
CA ASP A 242 -12.89 8.33 9.20
C ASP A 242 -13.98 7.96 8.18
N VAL A 243 -13.88 6.78 7.57
CA VAL A 243 -14.89 6.20 6.70
C VAL A 243 -15.69 5.16 7.50
N LYS A 244 -17.00 5.35 7.57
CA LYS A 244 -17.90 4.52 8.39
C LYS A 244 -17.81 3.04 8.04
N GLU A 245 -17.71 2.71 6.76
CA GLU A 245 -17.62 1.35 6.25
C GLU A 245 -16.37 0.62 6.79
N TYR A 246 -15.23 1.31 6.84
CA TYR A 246 -13.99 0.74 7.39
C TYR A 246 -14.04 0.62 8.92
N LEU A 247 -14.63 1.60 9.60
CA LEU A 247 -14.84 1.52 11.05
C LEU A 247 -15.75 0.35 11.42
N ASP A 248 -16.87 0.16 10.72
CA ASP A 248 -17.79 -0.95 10.95
C ASP A 248 -17.12 -2.31 10.66
N ALA A 249 -16.29 -2.39 9.61
CA ALA A 249 -15.48 -3.57 9.33
C ALA A 249 -14.49 -3.87 10.47
N LEU A 250 -13.78 -2.85 10.97
CA LEU A 250 -12.83 -3.03 12.07
C LEU A 250 -13.53 -3.42 13.39
N ILE A 251 -14.70 -2.86 13.69
CA ILE A 251 -15.53 -3.22 14.85
C ILE A 251 -15.91 -4.70 14.80
N ASN A 252 -16.25 -5.23 13.61
CA ASN A 252 -16.59 -6.64 13.44
C ASN A 252 -15.41 -7.57 13.76
N LEU A 253 -14.19 -7.14 13.47
CA LEU A 253 -12.98 -7.93 13.71
C LEU A 253 -12.57 -7.97 15.19
N ARG A 254 -13.05 -7.03 16.01
CA ARG A 254 -12.78 -6.96 17.46
C ARG A 254 -11.29 -7.13 17.80
N PRO A 255 -10.39 -6.30 17.23
CA PRO A 255 -8.96 -6.48 17.41
C PRO A 255 -8.52 -6.19 18.85
N SER A 256 -7.55 -6.96 19.35
CA SER A 256 -6.83 -6.60 20.58
C SER A 256 -5.77 -5.55 20.25
N VAL A 257 -5.83 -4.38 20.88
CA VAL A 257 -4.90 -3.26 20.59
C VAL A 257 -4.37 -2.54 21.83
N LEU A 258 -4.85 -2.89 23.03
CA LEU A 258 -4.42 -2.20 24.26
C LEU A 258 -2.92 -2.41 24.57
N HIS A 259 -2.30 -3.49 24.08
CA HIS A 259 -0.85 -3.71 24.19
C HIS A 259 -0.02 -2.69 23.40
N LEU A 260 -0.64 -1.94 22.49
CA LEU A 260 0.01 -0.90 21.69
C LEU A 260 0.10 0.45 22.44
N GLY A 261 -0.46 0.55 23.65
CA GLY A 261 -0.43 1.75 24.49
C GLY A 261 -1.46 2.78 24.05
N ASP A 262 -1.13 4.07 24.16
CA ASP A 262 -2.10 5.15 23.94
C ASP A 262 -2.66 5.16 22.51
N ARG A 263 -1.84 4.86 21.50
CA ARG A 263 -2.31 4.79 20.11
C ARG A 263 -3.36 3.69 19.90
N GLY A 264 -3.19 2.54 20.56
CA GLY A 264 -4.17 1.46 20.53
C GLY A 264 -5.44 1.80 21.31
N LEU A 265 -5.30 2.47 22.47
CA LEU A 265 -6.45 2.97 23.23
C LEU A 265 -7.26 3.97 22.40
N LEU A 266 -6.61 4.96 21.79
CA LEU A 266 -7.27 5.97 20.96
C LEU A 266 -7.98 5.37 19.74
N LEU A 267 -7.41 4.31 19.13
CA LEU A 267 -8.08 3.56 18.08
C LEU A 267 -9.40 2.90 18.57
N LEU A 268 -9.39 2.29 19.76
CA LEU A 268 -10.63 1.74 20.36
C LEU A 268 -11.65 2.82 20.71
N ILE A 269 -11.18 4.01 21.09
CA ILE A 269 -12.07 5.12 21.41
C ILE A 269 -12.89 5.54 20.18
N ARG A 270 -12.36 5.41 18.96
CA ARG A 270 -13.12 5.63 17.73
C ARG A 270 -14.33 4.71 17.58
N PHE A 271 -14.30 3.50 18.14
CA PHE A 271 -15.43 2.56 18.04
C PHE A 271 -16.69 3.14 18.71
N LEU A 272 -16.51 4.04 19.69
CA LEU A 272 -17.61 4.63 20.43
C LEU A 272 -18.40 5.67 19.63
N SER A 273 -17.93 6.08 18.45
CA SER A 273 -18.66 6.98 17.55
C SER A 273 -19.87 6.33 16.88
N THR A 274 -19.96 5.00 16.87
CA THR A 274 -21.13 4.28 16.36
C THR A 274 -21.86 3.56 17.50
N GLU A 275 -23.18 3.45 17.40
CA GLU A 275 -23.99 2.72 18.39
C GLU A 275 -23.56 1.27 18.51
N LYS A 276 -23.20 0.63 17.39
CA LYS A 276 -22.73 -0.75 17.35
C LYS A 276 -21.44 -0.94 18.14
N GLY A 277 -20.44 -0.09 17.92
CA GLY A 277 -19.18 -0.16 18.66
C GLY A 277 -19.37 0.23 20.14
N PHE A 278 -20.21 1.23 20.42
CA PHE A 278 -20.59 1.61 21.78
C PHE A 278 -21.25 0.46 22.56
N ASN A 279 -22.23 -0.24 21.97
CA ASN A 279 -22.93 -1.35 22.63
C ASN A 279 -21.96 -2.50 22.93
N TYR A 280 -21.17 -2.91 21.93
CA TYR A 280 -20.14 -3.93 22.08
C TYR A 280 -19.16 -3.60 23.22
N MET A 281 -18.66 -2.37 23.26
CA MET A 281 -17.68 -1.94 24.28
C MET A 281 -18.32 -1.75 25.65
N SER A 282 -19.60 -1.42 25.72
CA SER A 282 -20.36 -1.31 26.97
C SER A 282 -20.58 -2.68 27.61
N GLU A 283 -20.95 -3.69 26.83
CA GLU A 283 -21.08 -5.08 27.28
C GLU A 283 -19.76 -5.62 27.88
N ALA A 284 -18.62 -5.19 27.33
CA ALA A 284 -17.29 -5.53 27.84
C ALA A 284 -16.84 -4.68 29.06
N ASN A 285 -17.72 -3.86 29.65
CA ASN A 285 -17.41 -2.88 30.70
C ASN A 285 -16.30 -1.87 30.35
N PHE A 286 -15.96 -1.74 29.06
CA PHE A 286 -14.89 -0.85 28.63
C PHE A 286 -15.29 0.62 28.81
N VAL A 287 -16.51 0.99 28.41
CA VAL A 287 -16.96 2.39 28.43
C VAL A 287 -16.96 2.98 29.85
N SER A 288 -17.61 2.31 30.81
CA SER A 288 -17.65 2.73 32.21
C SER A 288 -16.24 2.80 32.82
N THR A 289 -15.38 1.83 32.52
CA THR A 289 -13.98 1.82 32.97
C THR A 289 -13.20 3.00 32.41
N GLN A 290 -13.36 3.31 31.12
CA GLN A 290 -12.68 4.44 30.50
C GLN A 290 -13.22 5.76 31.03
N LEU A 291 -14.52 5.95 31.20
CA LEU A 291 -15.09 7.19 31.77
C LEU A 291 -14.50 7.53 33.14
N ALA A 292 -14.33 6.54 34.01
CA ALA A 292 -13.71 6.73 35.32
C ALA A 292 -12.21 7.08 35.22
N LYS A 293 -11.47 6.45 34.29
CA LYS A 293 -10.04 6.70 34.08
C LYS A 293 -9.78 7.99 33.28
N TRP A 294 -10.73 8.43 32.46
CA TRP A 294 -10.54 9.50 31.49
C TRP A 294 -10.28 10.85 32.15
N VAL A 295 -10.81 11.07 33.35
CA VAL A 295 -10.54 12.29 34.14
C VAL A 295 -9.04 12.50 34.32
N LYS A 296 -8.29 11.43 34.61
CA LYS A 296 -6.82 11.47 34.68
C LYS A 296 -6.18 11.48 33.30
N PHE A 297 -6.81 10.81 32.33
CA PHE A 297 -6.33 10.78 30.94
C PHE A 297 -6.44 12.13 30.23
N ASN A 298 -7.35 13.03 30.64
CA ASN A 298 -7.52 14.36 30.04
C ASN A 298 -6.20 15.14 29.97
N TYR A 299 -5.42 15.14 31.06
CA TYR A 299 -4.09 15.77 31.06
C TYR A 299 -3.15 15.09 30.05
N LYS A 300 -3.12 13.76 30.05
CA LYS A 300 -2.31 12.98 29.10
C LYS A 300 -2.73 13.23 27.64
N TYR A 301 -4.02 13.40 27.38
CA TYR A 301 -4.55 13.71 26.07
C TYR A 301 -4.04 15.07 25.58
N VAL A 302 -4.01 16.10 26.43
CA VAL A 302 -3.39 17.39 26.11
C VAL A 302 -1.92 17.20 25.73
N CYS A 303 -1.15 16.43 26.50
CA CYS A 303 0.25 16.14 26.15
C CYS A 303 0.40 15.38 24.81
N ILE A 304 -0.55 14.52 24.45
CA ILE A 304 -0.55 13.84 23.14
C ILE A 304 -0.80 14.87 22.03
N VAL A 305 -1.82 15.72 22.17
CA VAL A 305 -2.14 16.77 21.19
C VAL A 305 -0.98 17.75 21.02
N GLU A 306 -0.39 18.23 22.11
CA GLU A 306 0.79 19.10 22.09
C GLU A 306 1.99 18.43 21.43
N GLY A 307 2.17 17.12 21.64
CA GLY A 307 3.21 16.35 20.96
C GLY A 307 2.99 16.27 19.45
N GLU A 308 1.77 15.97 18.99
CA GLU A 308 1.47 15.93 17.55
C GLU A 308 1.60 17.33 16.91
N LEU A 309 1.22 18.40 17.62
CA LEU A 309 1.47 19.79 17.20
C LEU A 309 2.97 20.10 17.12
N ALA A 310 3.76 19.68 18.10
CA ALA A 310 5.21 19.86 18.08
C ALA A 310 5.85 19.11 16.91
N ASP A 311 5.46 17.86 16.68
CA ASP A 311 5.99 17.02 15.60
C ASP A 311 5.64 17.58 14.20
N GLY A 312 4.44 18.15 14.04
CA GLY A 312 3.94 18.66 12.77
C GLY A 312 4.33 20.11 12.45
N LEU A 313 4.47 20.96 13.47
CA LEU A 313 4.61 22.43 13.31
C LEU A 313 5.97 22.98 13.77
N THR A 314 6.80 22.17 14.43
CA THR A 314 8.12 22.61 14.94
C THR A 314 9.28 21.82 14.33
N LEU A 315 10.51 22.24 14.66
CA LEU A 315 11.75 21.54 14.26
C LEU A 315 12.26 20.56 15.35
N VAL A 316 11.50 20.39 16.44
CA VAL A 316 11.90 19.55 17.56
C VAL A 316 11.59 18.10 17.22
N GLU A 317 12.56 17.21 17.39
CA GLU A 317 12.41 15.79 17.04
C GLU A 317 12.19 14.94 18.28
N ARG A 318 11.19 14.06 18.19
CA ARG A 318 10.93 13.03 19.16
C ARG A 318 11.83 11.82 18.90
N ASN A 319 12.65 11.47 19.88
CA ASN A 319 13.50 10.29 19.85
C ASN A 319 12.65 9.00 19.95
N GLU A 320 13.27 7.84 19.68
CA GLU A 320 12.60 6.52 19.73
C GLU A 320 11.99 6.19 21.11
N ASP A 321 12.50 6.81 22.17
CA ASP A 321 11.99 6.72 23.55
C ASP A 321 10.79 7.64 23.83
N GLY A 322 10.35 8.40 22.83
CA GLY A 322 9.22 9.31 22.93
C GLY A 322 9.55 10.65 23.58
N ARG A 323 10.83 10.99 23.79
CA ARG A 323 11.25 12.29 24.36
C ARG A 323 11.75 13.23 23.26
N TYR A 324 11.52 14.52 23.45
CA TYR A 324 12.04 15.53 22.54
C TYR A 324 13.53 15.78 22.76
N SER A 325 14.29 15.79 21.67
CA SER A 325 15.69 16.22 21.68
C SER A 325 15.78 17.73 21.96
N SER A 326 16.75 18.14 22.76
CA SER A 326 17.03 19.57 22.98
C SER A 326 17.64 20.26 21.77
N ARG A 327 18.09 19.50 20.76
CA ARG A 327 18.67 20.02 19.53
C ARG A 327 17.61 20.13 18.44
N LEU A 328 17.52 21.32 17.83
CA LEU A 328 16.67 21.55 16.67
C LEU A 328 17.24 20.82 15.44
N SER A 329 16.36 20.21 14.65
CA SER A 329 16.73 19.57 13.40
C SER A 329 17.14 20.61 12.36
N ASN A 330 18.24 20.35 11.64
CA ASN A 330 18.66 21.18 10.50
C ASN A 330 17.90 20.86 9.21
N ALA A 331 16.95 19.91 9.24
CA ALA A 331 16.13 19.55 8.09
C ALA A 331 15.07 20.63 7.82
N LYS A 332 15.04 21.14 6.58
CA LYS A 332 13.94 21.99 6.11
C LYS A 332 12.65 21.15 6.06
N ARG A 333 11.79 21.27 7.08
CA ARG A 333 10.47 20.65 7.08
C ARG A 333 9.42 21.65 6.62
N VAL A 334 8.52 21.20 5.75
CA VAL A 334 7.26 21.88 5.48
C VAL A 334 6.31 21.49 6.62
N PRO A 335 5.56 22.43 7.23
CA PRO A 335 4.55 22.10 8.23
C PRO A 335 3.62 21.01 7.70
N GLY A 336 3.46 19.94 8.47
CA GLY A 336 2.58 18.83 8.12
C GLY A 336 1.14 19.06 8.56
N ASP A 337 0.22 18.22 8.08
CA ASP A 337 -1.13 18.17 8.63
C ASP A 337 -1.08 17.60 10.06
N VAL A 338 -1.72 18.29 11.01
CA VAL A 338 -1.91 17.81 12.38
C VAL A 338 -3.39 17.53 12.58
N TYR A 339 -3.73 16.24 12.67
CA TYR A 339 -5.10 15.78 12.91
C TYR A 339 -5.35 15.65 14.41
N VAL A 340 -6.51 16.10 14.87
CA VAL A 340 -6.90 16.01 16.28
C VAL A 340 -7.19 14.54 16.63
N PRO A 341 -6.47 13.93 17.60
CA PRO A 341 -6.73 12.55 18.02
C PRO A 341 -8.14 12.38 18.61
N PRO A 342 -8.74 11.18 18.53
CA PRO A 342 -10.10 10.95 19.02
C PRO A 342 -10.18 11.11 20.54
N HIS A 343 -11.11 11.96 21.02
CA HIS A 343 -11.36 12.14 22.45
C HIS A 343 -12.59 11.34 22.90
N LEU A 344 -12.53 10.64 24.04
CA LEU A 344 -13.63 9.81 24.56
C LEU A 344 -14.97 10.54 24.54
N TYR A 345 -15.02 11.75 25.11
CA TYR A 345 -16.25 12.53 25.17
C TYR A 345 -16.76 12.90 23.77
N GLY A 346 -15.86 13.30 22.86
CA GLY A 346 -16.25 13.65 21.49
C GLY A 346 -16.78 12.47 20.68
N GLN A 347 -16.27 11.26 20.94
CA GLN A 347 -16.78 10.04 20.30
C GLN A 347 -18.14 9.63 20.88
N LEU A 348 -18.33 9.73 22.21
CA LEU A 348 -19.62 9.40 22.85
C LEU A 348 -20.75 10.35 22.42
N THR A 349 -20.45 11.61 22.12
CA THR A 349 -21.46 12.58 21.67
C THR A 349 -21.94 12.38 20.23
N GLN A 350 -21.38 11.42 19.48
CA GLN A 350 -21.77 11.18 18.08
C GLN A 350 -23.14 10.51 17.93
N HIS A 351 -23.69 9.92 19.01
CA HIS A 351 -25.03 9.32 19.03
C HIS A 351 -25.73 9.55 20.37
N SER A 352 -27.05 9.36 20.37
CA SER A 352 -27.93 9.71 21.49
C SER A 352 -27.63 8.90 22.77
N ALA A 353 -27.34 7.61 22.64
CA ALA A 353 -27.06 6.73 23.77
C ALA A 353 -25.77 7.14 24.50
N GLY A 354 -24.71 7.42 23.75
CA GLY A 354 -23.44 7.88 24.30
C GLY A 354 -23.53 9.27 24.94
N LEU A 355 -24.28 10.19 24.31
CA LEU A 355 -24.56 11.52 24.88
C LEU A 355 -25.31 11.42 26.21
N ASN A 356 -26.38 10.62 26.27
CA ASN A 356 -27.17 10.46 27.49
C ASN A 356 -26.34 9.85 28.62
N LEU A 357 -25.48 8.86 28.32
CA LEU A 357 -24.55 8.31 29.30
C LEU A 357 -23.59 9.38 29.85
N LEU A 358 -23.06 10.23 28.98
CA LEU A 358 -22.12 11.28 29.36
C LEU A 358 -22.79 12.37 30.23
N LEU A 359 -24.02 12.77 29.89
CA LEU A 359 -24.79 13.75 30.66
C LEU A 359 -25.18 13.22 32.06
N ALA A 360 -25.45 11.93 32.18
CA ALA A 360 -25.72 11.28 33.45
C ALA A 360 -24.45 11.12 34.32
N HIS A 361 -23.26 11.20 33.72
CA HIS A 361 -22.00 11.03 34.43
C HIS A 361 -21.53 12.34 35.08
N GLU A 362 -21.10 12.27 36.34
CA GLU A 362 -20.67 13.45 37.14
C GLU A 362 -19.43 14.20 36.60
N ASN A 363 -18.78 13.71 35.54
CA ASN A 363 -17.53 14.27 35.06
C ASN A 363 -17.75 15.60 34.33
N VAL A 364 -18.84 15.73 33.56
CA VAL A 364 -19.11 16.94 32.77
C VAL A 364 -19.40 18.15 33.67
N PRO A 365 -20.27 18.07 34.69
CA PRO A 365 -20.48 19.19 35.61
C PRO A 365 -19.19 19.63 36.31
N LYS A 366 -18.33 18.68 36.74
CA LYS A 366 -17.04 18.98 37.38
C LYS A 366 -16.10 19.74 36.43
N LEU A 367 -16.05 19.38 35.15
CA LEU A 367 -15.24 20.09 34.16
C LEU A 367 -15.75 21.51 33.91
N VAL A 368 -17.07 21.70 33.83
CA VAL A 368 -17.67 23.05 33.68
C VAL A 368 -17.31 23.93 34.87
N GLN A 369 -17.36 23.39 36.10
CA GLN A 369 -16.95 24.13 37.30
C GLN A 369 -15.49 24.59 37.23
N VAL A 370 -14.57 23.75 36.73
CA VAL A 370 -13.15 24.12 36.59
C VAL A 370 -12.94 25.23 35.55
N VAL A 371 -13.74 25.29 34.48
CA VAL A 371 -13.64 26.33 33.45
C VAL A 371 -14.27 27.66 33.90
N LEU A 372 -15.29 27.61 34.76
CA LEU A 372 -15.97 28.78 35.29
C LEU A 372 -15.30 29.39 36.53
N GLN A 373 -14.36 28.66 37.15
CA GLN A 373 -13.45 29.17 38.18
C GLN A 373 -12.27 29.88 37.53
#